data_AF-A0A1J4ZQ75-F1
#
_entry.id   AF-A0A1J4ZQ75-F1
#
_cell.length_a   1.000
_cell.length_b   1.000
_cell.length_c   1.000
_cell.angle_alpha   90.00
_cell.angle_beta   90.00
_cell.angle_gamma   90.00
#
_symmetry.space_group_name_H-M   'P 1'
#
loop_
_entity.id
_entity.type
_entity.pdbx_description
1 polymer ?
#
loop_
_entity_poly.entity_id
_entity_poly.type
_entity_poly.pdbx_seq_one_letter_code
_entity_poly.pdbx_strand_id
1 'polypeptide(L)'
;MNTLAMKPVQIHLRVEQVESLRSVAKRRGVSLAELVRQGVDHILAEVPAEEDPLWDIIGIANAGPTDLAANHDRYLAEAIAEEGRAWHAKSS
;
A
#
# COMPACT_ATOMS: atom_id res chain seq x y z
N MET A 1 -21.13 -14.73 -22.78
CA MET A 1 -21.26 -14.80 -21.31
C MET A 1 -19.86 -14.99 -20.76
N ASN A 2 -19.28 -13.98 -20.12
CA ASN A 2 -17.92 -14.06 -19.58
C ASN A 2 -17.99 -14.81 -18.25
N THR A 3 -17.80 -16.13 -18.28
CA THR A 3 -17.73 -16.94 -17.06
C THR A 3 -16.48 -16.51 -16.29
N LEU A 4 -16.64 -15.87 -15.13
CA LEU A 4 -15.52 -15.55 -14.25
C LEU A 4 -14.72 -16.83 -13.99
N ALA A 5 -13.47 -16.86 -14.42
CA ALA A 5 -12.62 -18.03 -14.32
C ALA A 5 -12.28 -18.29 -12.84
N MET A 6 -12.92 -19.29 -12.24
CA MET A 6 -12.59 -19.76 -10.89
C MET A 6 -11.67 -20.98 -10.97
N LYS A 7 -10.59 -20.99 -10.18
CA LYS A 7 -9.72 -22.16 -10.02
C LYS A 7 -10.07 -22.91 -8.73
N PRO A 8 -10.23 -24.24 -8.74
CA PRO A 8 -10.46 -25.00 -7.52
C PRO A 8 -9.21 -24.99 -6.64
N VAL A 9 -9.39 -24.79 -5.34
CA VAL A 9 -8.32 -24.83 -4.34
C VAL A 9 -8.81 -25.67 -3.16
N GLN A 10 -7.99 -26.61 -2.70
CA GLN A 10 -8.24 -27.36 -1.47
C GLN A 10 -7.46 -26.73 -0.32
N ILE A 11 -8.16 -26.37 0.75
CA ILE A 11 -7.58 -25.81 1.97
C ILE A 11 -8.06 -26.60 3.18
N HIS A 12 -7.22 -26.68 4.21
CA HIS A 12 -7.60 -27.24 5.49
C HIS A 12 -7.95 -26.10 6.46
N LEU A 13 -9.15 -26.16 7.02
CA LEU A 13 -9.61 -25.25 8.08
C LEU A 13 -9.83 -26.07 9.35
N ARG A 14 -9.62 -25.43 10.50
CA ARG A 14 -9.96 -26.07 11.78
C ARG A 14 -11.47 -26.23 11.90
N VAL A 15 -11.90 -27.25 12.64
CA VAL A 15 -13.32 -27.61 12.76
C VAL A 15 -14.15 -26.42 13.24
N GLU A 16 -13.67 -25.70 14.26
CA GLU A 16 -14.35 -24.53 14.82
C GLU A 16 -14.47 -23.37 13.84
N GLN A 17 -13.53 -23.23 12.89
CA GLN A 17 -13.60 -22.22 11.85
C GLN A 17 -14.70 -22.55 10.84
N VAL A 18 -14.82 -23.82 10.44
CA VAL A 18 -15.88 -24.28 9.53
C VAL A 18 -17.25 -24.06 10.16
N GLU A 19 -17.44 -24.43 11.42
CA GLU A 19 -18.71 -24.24 12.13
C GLU A 19 -19.07 -22.75 12.27
N SER A 20 -18.09 -21.92 12.62
CA SER A 20 -18.28 -20.46 12.70
C SER A 20 -18.67 -19.87 11.34
N LEU A 21 -17.98 -20.25 10.27
CA LEU A 21 -18.29 -19.79 8.91
C LEU A 21 -19.68 -20.25 8.45
N ARG A 22 -20.09 -21.48 8.77
CA ARG A 22 -21.44 -21.98 8.45
C ARG A 22 -22.52 -21.17 9.16
N SER A 23 -22.33 -20.86 10.44
CA SER A 23 -23.25 -20.03 11.22
C SER A 23 -23.39 -18.62 10.61
N VAL A 24 -22.27 -17.99 10.26
CA VAL A 24 -22.25 -16.67 9.61
C VAL A 24 -22.90 -16.70 8.23
N ALA A 25 -22.57 -17.69 7.40
CA ALA A 25 -23.12 -17.85 6.06
C ALA A 25 -24.64 -18.01 6.11
N LYS A 26 -25.15 -18.83 7.03
CA LYS A 26 -26.59 -19.02 7.27
C LYS A 26 -27.27 -17.72 7.68
N ARG A 27 -26.68 -16.97 8.63
CA ARG A 27 -27.22 -15.68 9.08
C ARG A 27 -27.25 -14.63 7.95
N ARG A 28 -26.30 -14.68 7.02
CA ARG A 28 -26.19 -13.75 5.88
C ARG A 28 -26.96 -14.22 4.64
N GLY A 29 -27.49 -15.45 4.63
CA GLY A 29 -28.18 -16.00 3.46
C GLY A 29 -27.27 -16.28 2.27
N VAL A 30 -25.97 -16.52 2.50
CA VAL A 30 -24.98 -16.80 1.45
C VAL A 30 -24.42 -18.22 1.59
N SER A 31 -23.79 -18.72 0.52
CA SER A 31 -23.07 -20.00 0.60
C SER A 31 -21.78 -19.87 1.42
N LEU A 32 -21.28 -21.00 1.96
CA LEU A 32 -19.98 -21.03 2.62
C LEU A 32 -18.85 -20.57 1.69
N ALA A 33 -18.88 -20.99 0.42
CA ALA A 33 -17.88 -20.61 -0.58
C ALA A 33 -17.92 -19.10 -0.89
N GLU A 34 -19.11 -18.50 -0.93
CA GLU A 34 -19.27 -17.06 -1.10
C GLU A 34 -18.70 -16.30 0.09
N LEU A 35 -18.97 -16.74 1.32
CA LEU A 35 -18.41 -16.13 2.51
C LEU A 35 -16.88 -16.22 2.54
N VAL A 36 -16.31 -17.37 2.13
CA VAL A 36 -14.85 -17.53 2.01
C VAL A 36 -14.27 -16.57 0.97
N ARG A 37 -14.89 -16.43 -0.21
CA ARG A 37 -14.46 -15.46 -1.22
C ARG A 37 -14.48 -14.03 -0.70
N GLN A 38 -15.58 -13.61 -0.07
CA GLN A 38 -15.67 -12.27 0.53
C GLN A 38 -14.57 -12.00 1.55
N GLY A 39 -14.23 -13.00 2.36
CA GLY A 39 -13.12 -12.89 3.32
C GLY A 39 -11.76 -12.76 2.62
N VAL A 40 -11.52 -13.53 1.57
CA VAL A 40 -10.30 -13.42 0.74
C VAL A 40 -10.22 -12.05 0.06
N ASP A 41 -11.31 -11.59 -0.56
CA ASP A 41 -11.37 -10.27 -1.22
C ASP A 41 -11.09 -9.14 -0.23
N HIS A 42 -11.62 -9.24 0.99
CA HIS A 42 -11.38 -8.25 2.04
C HIS A 42 -9.90 -8.19 2.45
N ILE A 43 -9.26 -9.35 2.64
CA ILE A 43 -7.83 -9.42 2.96
C ILE A 43 -7.00 -8.87 1.80
N LEU A 44 -7.31 -9.24 0.56
CA LEU A 44 -6.57 -8.78 -0.62
C LEU A 44 -6.75 -7.29 -0.90
N ALA A 45 -7.88 -6.69 -0.51
CA ALA A 45 -8.08 -5.25 -0.59
C ALA A 45 -7.25 -4.47 0.45
N GLU A 46 -6.86 -5.10 1.55
CA GLU A 46 -6.01 -4.50 2.59
C GLU A 46 -4.51 -4.68 2.32
N VAL A 47 -4.14 -5.68 1.52
CA VAL A 47 -2.76 -5.85 1.05
C VAL A 47 -2.52 -4.80 -0.04
N PRO A 48 -1.51 -3.90 0.11
CA PRO A 48 -1.09 -3.04 -0.99
C PRO A 48 -0.83 -3.93 -2.19
N ALA A 49 -1.36 -3.57 -3.37
CA ALA A 49 -0.98 -4.27 -4.58
C ALA A 49 0.55 -4.41 -4.58
N GLU A 50 1.08 -5.63 -4.78
CA GLU A 50 2.52 -5.92 -4.72
C GLU A 50 3.34 -5.05 -5.69
N GLU A 51 2.67 -4.24 -6.52
CA GLU A 51 3.20 -3.22 -7.41
C GLU A 51 2.51 -1.87 -7.13
N ASP A 52 2.68 -1.26 -5.94
CA ASP A 52 2.51 0.20 -5.83
C ASP A 52 3.82 0.85 -6.27
N PRO A 53 3.87 1.54 -7.43
CA PRO A 53 5.09 2.22 -7.90
C PRO A 53 5.57 3.28 -6.91
N LEU A 54 4.74 3.73 -5.96
CA LEU A 54 5.15 4.65 -4.90
C LEU A 54 6.03 3.97 -3.83
N TRP A 55 5.98 2.63 -3.69
CA TRP A 55 6.92 1.92 -2.81
C TRP A 55 8.37 2.03 -3.31
N ASP A 56 8.58 2.11 -4.63
CA ASP A 56 9.92 2.33 -5.23
C ASP A 56 10.50 3.72 -4.88
N ILE A 57 9.67 4.66 -4.41
CA ILE A 57 10.10 6.00 -4.00
C ILE A 57 10.80 5.97 -2.63
N ILE A 58 10.44 5.01 -1.79
CA ILE A 58 10.98 4.90 -0.44
C ILE A 58 12.45 4.44 -0.51
N GLY A 59 13.38 5.32 -0.12
CA GLY A 59 14.83 5.04 -0.16
C GLY A 59 15.55 5.53 -1.41
N ILE A 60 14.90 6.28 -2.31
CA ILE A 60 15.58 6.93 -3.44
C ILE A 60 16.67 7.91 -2.96
N ALA A 61 16.40 8.64 -1.88
CA ALA A 61 17.37 9.53 -1.26
C ALA A 61 18.08 8.82 -0.09
N ASN A 62 19.33 8.40 -0.32
CA ASN A 62 20.15 7.71 0.69
C ASN A 62 21.06 8.66 1.49
N ALA A 63 20.98 9.97 1.27
CA ALA A 63 21.85 10.95 1.91
C ALA A 63 21.14 12.30 2.06
N GLY A 64 21.36 12.95 3.21
CA GLY A 64 20.82 14.27 3.51
C GLY A 64 20.78 14.55 5.01
N PRO A 65 20.45 15.80 5.40
CA PRO A 65 20.23 16.16 6.79
C PRO A 65 19.13 15.29 7.43
N THR A 66 19.35 14.84 8.66
CA THR A 66 18.38 13.98 9.40
C THR A 66 17.06 14.68 9.70
N ASP A 67 17.06 16.02 9.64
CA ASP A 67 15.93 16.92 9.87
C ASP A 67 15.37 17.53 8.57
N LEU A 68 15.82 17.05 7.40
CA LEU A 68 15.43 17.61 6.09
C LEU A 68 13.91 17.67 5.91
N ALA A 69 13.19 16.64 6.33
CA ALA A 69 11.73 16.62 6.24
C ALA A 69 11.07 17.72 7.09
N ALA A 70 11.57 17.95 8.30
CA ALA A 70 11.02 18.94 9.23
C ALA A 70 11.41 20.38 8.85
N ASN A 71 12.57 20.57 8.24
CA ASN A 71 13.16 21.89 7.97
C ASN A 71 13.35 22.18 6.48
N HIS A 72 12.56 21.54 5.60
CA HIS A 72 12.71 21.64 4.14
C HIS A 72 12.69 23.09 3.64
N ASP A 73 11.79 23.95 4.15
CA ASP A 73 11.69 25.35 3.77
C ASP A 73 12.99 26.14 4.05
N ARG A 74 13.63 25.86 5.18
CA ARG A 74 14.89 26.49 5.56
C ARG A 74 16.00 26.12 4.57
N TYR A 75 16.13 24.83 4.25
CA TYR A 75 17.12 24.35 3.30
C TYR A 75 16.88 24.91 1.88
N LEU A 76 15.63 25.01 1.44
CA LEU A 76 15.29 25.64 0.17
C LEU A 76 15.66 27.14 0.15
N ALA A 77 15.35 27.87 1.22
CA ALA A 77 15.67 29.29 1.32
C ALA A 77 17.20 29.53 1.31
N GLU A 78 17.96 28.71 2.04
CA GLU A 78 19.43 28.78 2.06
C GLU A 78 20.03 28.51 0.68
N ALA A 79 19.56 27.46 -0.02
CA ALA A 79 20.03 27.09 -1.36
C ALA A 79 19.74 28.18 -2.41
N ILE A 80 18.52 28.74 -2.40
CA ILE A 80 18.12 29.83 -3.30
C ILE A 80 18.99 31.07 -3.05
N ALA A 81 19.25 31.39 -1.78
CA ALA A 81 20.08 32.53 -1.42
C ALA A 81 21.55 32.33 -1.85
N GLU A 82 22.08 31.11 -1.77
CA GLU A 82 23.43 30.78 -2.22
C GLU A 82 23.58 30.86 -3.74
N GLU A 83 22.61 30.34 -4.49
CA GLU A 83 22.58 30.43 -5.94
C GLU A 83 22.49 31.89 -6.43
N GLY A 84 21.66 32.71 -5.79
CA GLY A 84 21.58 34.15 -6.06
C GLY A 84 22.92 34.87 -5.84
N ARG A 85 23.66 34.52 -4.78
CA ARG A 85 25.01 35.07 -4.53
C ARG A 85 26.02 34.65 -5.59
N ALA A 86 25.97 33.39 -6.03
CA ALA A 86 26.85 32.87 -7.08
C ALA A 86 26.61 33.53 -8.45
N TRP A 87 25.35 33.85 -8.78
CA TRP A 87 25.01 34.59 -10.00
C TRP A 87 25.56 36.02 -10.00
N HIS A 88 25.46 36.70 -8.86
CA HIS A 88 26.01 38.05 -8.70
C HIS A 88 27.54 38.09 -8.74
N ALA A 89 28.22 37.08 -8.19
CA ALA A 89 29.68 37.00 -8.20
C ALA A 89 30.29 36.72 -9.60
N LYS A 90 29.56 36.04 -10.50
CA LYS A 90 30.00 35.78 -11.89
C LYS A 90 29.75 36.94 -12.86
N SER A 91 28.97 37.94 -12.44
CA SER A 91 28.56 39.07 -13.27
C SER A 91 29.28 40.38 -12.93
N SER A 92 30.32 40.31 -12.09
CA SER A 92 31.28 41.38 -11.76
C SER A 92 32.66 41.04 -12.31
#